data_AF-A0A3D4W0D7-F1
#
_entry.id   AF-A0A3D4W0D7-F1
#
_cell.length_a   1.000
_cell.length_b   1.000
_cell.length_c   1.000
_cell.angle_alpha   90.00
_cell.angle_beta   90.00
_cell.angle_gamma   90.00
#
_symmetry.space_group_name_H-M   'P 1'
#
loop_
_entity.id
_entity.type
_entity.pdbx_description
1 polymer ?
#
loop_
_entity_poly.entity_id
_entity_poly.type
_entity_poly.pdbx_seq_one_letter_code
_entity_poly.pdbx_strand_id
1 'polypeptide(L)'
;MPTIRLSVRELVEFLLRTGSIDSRFTGFDRANEGARIHRRLQKAAGEGYAAEVFLTAERTMEGIGFTIEGRADGIFTDEDGTVVIDEIKTTAAPTDAITEDMNPCH
;
A
#
# COMPACT_ATOMS: atom_id res chain seq x y z
N MET A 1 0.97 -29.05 -6.94
CA MET A 1 1.32 -28.78 -5.52
C MET A 1 0.31 -27.78 -4.99
N PRO A 2 -0.15 -27.88 -3.73
CA PRO A 2 -1.03 -26.86 -3.17
C PRO A 2 -0.29 -25.52 -3.17
N THR A 3 -0.90 -24.50 -3.76
CA THR A 3 -0.40 -23.12 -3.76
C THR A 3 -1.09 -22.36 -2.64
N ILE A 4 -0.30 -21.64 -1.84
CA ILE A 4 -0.81 -20.77 -0.78
C ILE A 4 -1.01 -19.38 -1.38
N ARG A 5 -2.24 -18.87 -1.32
CA ARG A 5 -2.56 -17.53 -1.80
C ARG A 5 -2.60 -16.58 -0.62
N LEU A 6 -1.82 -15.49 -0.68
CA LEU A 6 -1.65 -14.52 0.40
C LEU A 6 -1.66 -13.12 -0.16
N SER A 7 -2.30 -12.19 0.54
CA SER A 7 -2.13 -10.77 0.27
C SER A 7 -0.84 -10.23 0.88
N VAL A 8 -0.25 -9.20 0.26
CA VAL A 8 0.88 -8.46 0.84
C VAL A 8 0.53 -7.93 2.23
N ARG A 9 -0.73 -7.50 2.44
CA ARG A 9 -1.23 -7.07 3.75
C ARG A 9 -1.09 -8.18 4.80
N GLU A 10 -1.54 -9.40 4.52
CA GLU A 10 -1.45 -10.51 5.47
C GLU A 10 0.00 -10.84 5.84
N LEU A 11 0.92 -10.76 4.87
CA LEU A 11 2.35 -10.95 5.11
C LEU A 11 2.92 -9.86 6.04
N VAL A 12 2.61 -8.59 5.75
CA VAL A 12 3.07 -7.46 6.56
C VAL A 12 2.46 -7.49 7.97
N GLU A 13 1.16 -7.74 8.09
CA GLU A 13 0.48 -7.89 9.38
C GLU A 13 1.06 -9.03 10.20
N PHE A 14 1.41 -10.16 9.57
CA PHE A 14 2.08 -11.26 10.25
C PHE A 14 3.47 -10.86 10.80
N LEU A 15 4.29 -10.18 10.00
CA LEU A 15 5.63 -9.73 10.40
C LEU A 15 5.58 -8.65 11.49
N LEU A 16 4.58 -7.76 11.43
CA LEU A 16 4.44 -6.62 12.33
C LEU A 16 3.60 -6.93 13.58
N ARG A 17 3.22 -8.18 13.84
CA ARG A 17 2.60 -8.62 15.10
C ARG A 17 3.58 -8.44 16.28
N THR A 18 3.73 -7.20 16.71
CA THR A 18 4.53 -6.76 17.86
C THR A 18 3.64 -5.96 18.80
N GLY A 19 3.90 -6.05 20.11
CA GLY A 19 3.00 -5.59 21.16
C GLY A 19 3.24 -4.15 21.61
N SER A 20 2.27 -3.28 21.31
CA SER A 20 1.70 -2.34 22.26
C SER A 20 0.21 -2.25 21.95
N ILE A 21 -0.67 -2.53 22.93
CA ILE A 21 -2.11 -2.27 22.80
C ILE A 21 -2.26 -0.76 22.88
N ASP A 22 -2.01 -0.08 21.77
CA ASP A 22 -2.37 1.32 21.62
C ASP A 22 -3.85 1.36 21.24
N SER A 23 -4.71 1.44 22.25
CA SER A 23 -6.16 1.47 22.13
C SER A 23 -6.70 2.83 21.64
N ARG A 24 -5.88 3.63 20.95
CA ARG A 24 -6.33 4.83 20.24
C ARG A 24 -7.06 4.40 18.98
N PHE A 25 -8.35 4.13 19.15
CA PHE A 25 -9.31 3.93 18.06
C PHE A 25 -9.26 5.13 17.11
N THR A 26 -8.49 5.03 16.03
CA THR A 26 -8.52 6.01 14.94
C THR A 26 -9.82 5.80 14.20
N GLY A 27 -10.84 6.59 14.53
CA GLY A 27 -12.21 6.40 14.05
C GLY A 27 -12.35 6.27 12.54
N PHE A 28 -13.45 5.65 12.11
CA PHE A 28 -13.85 5.44 10.70
C PHE A 28 -13.70 6.69 9.82
N ASP A 29 -13.83 7.89 10.40
CA ASP A 29 -13.68 9.17 9.70
C ASP A 29 -12.32 9.33 9.02
N ARG A 30 -11.22 8.90 9.66
CA ARG A 30 -9.87 9.01 9.06
C ARG A 30 -9.71 8.10 7.86
N ALA A 31 -10.19 6.86 7.94
CA ALA A 31 -10.14 5.91 6.84
C ALA A 31 -11.00 6.37 5.65
N ASN A 32 -12.20 6.88 5.93
CA ASN A 32 -13.10 7.42 4.90
C ASN A 32 -12.52 8.66 4.22
N GLU A 33 -11.90 9.55 5.00
CA GLU A 33 -11.22 10.73 4.49
C GLU A 33 -10.02 10.36 3.61
N GLY A 34 -9.16 9.43 4.07
CA GLY A 34 -8.04 8.92 3.29
C GLY A 34 -8.51 8.36 1.95
N ALA A 35 -9.52 7.49 1.96
CA ALA A 35 -10.09 6.93 0.73
C ALA A 35 -10.70 8.01 -0.20
N ARG A 36 -11.28 9.07 0.34
CA ARG A 36 -11.79 10.20 -0.44
C ARG A 36 -10.64 10.98 -1.09
N ILE A 37 -9.53 11.16 -0.38
CA ILE A 37 -8.33 11.84 -0.90
C ILE A 37 -7.68 11.00 -2.01
N HIS A 38 -7.53 9.69 -1.84
CA HIS A 38 -7.00 8.80 -2.90
C HIS A 38 -7.81 8.95 -4.18
N ARG A 39 -9.15 8.79 -4.09
CA ARG A 39 -10.04 8.95 -5.25
C ARG A 39 -9.94 10.33 -5.91
N ARG A 40 -9.68 11.39 -5.13
CA ARG A 40 -9.52 12.75 -5.67
C ARG A 40 -8.20 12.87 -6.44
N LEU A 41 -7.10 12.38 -5.88
CA LEU A 41 -5.77 12.44 -6.49
C LEU A 41 -5.70 11.58 -7.76
N GLN A 42 -6.17 10.33 -7.68
CA GLN A 42 -6.23 9.41 -8.82
C GLN A 42 -7.04 9.99 -10.00
N LYS A 43 -8.16 10.68 -9.72
CA LYS A 43 -8.94 11.36 -10.77
C LYS A 43 -8.24 12.57 -11.37
N ALA A 44 -7.39 13.24 -10.58
CA ALA A 44 -6.67 14.43 -11.02
C ALA A 44 -5.38 14.09 -11.80
N ALA A 45 -4.87 12.86 -11.68
CA ALA A 45 -3.64 12.41 -12.34
C ALA A 45 -3.73 12.42 -13.88
N GLY A 46 -4.93 12.35 -14.45
CA GLY A 46 -5.17 12.51 -15.88
C GLY A 46 -5.01 11.23 -16.70
N GLU A 47 -4.88 11.39 -18.02
CA GLU A 47 -4.74 10.26 -18.95
C GLU A 47 -3.39 9.56 -18.77
N GLY A 48 -3.39 8.22 -18.85
CA GLY A 48 -2.18 7.40 -18.69
C GLY A 48 -1.94 6.91 -17.26
N TYR A 49 -2.64 7.45 -16.26
CA TYR A 49 -2.60 6.94 -14.89
C TYR A 49 -3.63 5.82 -14.69
N ALA A 50 -3.15 4.60 -14.43
CA ALA A 50 -3.99 3.47 -14.05
C ALA A 50 -4.15 3.46 -12.52
N ALA A 51 -5.35 3.74 -12.01
CA ALA A 51 -5.63 3.73 -10.58
C ALA A 51 -6.00 2.32 -10.07
N GLU A 52 -5.70 2.03 -8.80
CA GLU A 52 -6.12 0.81 -8.09
C GLU A 52 -5.74 -0.50 -8.83
N VAL A 53 -4.47 -0.60 -9.26
CA VAL A 53 -4.00 -1.69 -10.11
C VAL A 53 -3.76 -2.95 -9.29
N PHE A 54 -4.51 -4.01 -9.57
CA PHE A 54 -4.30 -5.32 -8.97
C PHE A 54 -3.03 -5.97 -9.53
N LEU A 55 -2.17 -6.44 -8.64
CA LEU A 55 -0.90 -7.08 -8.96
C LEU A 55 -0.84 -8.47 -8.33
N THR A 56 -0.22 -9.41 -9.04
CA THR A 56 -0.01 -10.78 -8.56
C THR A 56 1.39 -11.26 -8.94
N ALA A 57 2.00 -12.06 -8.07
CA ALA A 57 3.29 -12.68 -8.31
C ALA A 57 3.33 -14.09 -7.71
N GLU A 58 3.80 -15.06 -8.51
CA GLU A 58 4.02 -16.42 -8.04
C GLU A 58 5.49 -16.62 -7.60
N ARG A 59 5.70 -17.27 -6.46
CA ARG A 59 7.02 -17.60 -5.93
C ARG A 59 7.03 -18.99 -5.32
N THR A 60 8.16 -19.67 -5.38
CA THR A 60 8.35 -20.96 -4.70
C THR A 60 9.43 -20.81 -3.66
N MET A 61 9.15 -21.22 -2.42
CA MET A 61 10.08 -21.17 -1.30
C MET A 61 10.01 -22.50 -0.54
N GLU A 62 11.15 -23.15 -0.29
CA GLU A 62 11.21 -24.44 0.42
C GLU A 62 10.26 -25.51 -0.17
N GLY A 63 10.06 -25.49 -1.50
CA GLY A 63 9.14 -26.41 -2.19
C GLY A 63 7.65 -26.08 -2.04
N ILE A 64 7.29 -24.96 -1.41
CA ILE A 64 5.92 -24.47 -1.27
C ILE A 64 5.68 -23.36 -2.29
N GLY A 65 4.60 -23.46 -3.07
CA GLY A 65 4.19 -22.42 -4.01
C GLY A 65 3.34 -21.35 -3.33
N PHE A 66 3.64 -20.08 -3.59
CA PHE A 66 2.95 -18.91 -3.09
C PHE A 66 2.45 -18.05 -4.24
N THR A 67 1.19 -17.61 -4.18
CA THR A 67 0.65 -16.54 -5.00
C THR A 67 0.46 -15.33 -4.10
N ILE A 68 1.28 -14.30 -4.32
CA ILE A 68 1.25 -13.06 -3.54
C ILE A 68 0.45 -12.01 -4.30
N GLU A 69 -0.55 -11.42 -3.66
CA GLU A 69 -1.46 -10.46 -4.28
C GLU A 69 -1.41 -9.10 -3.58
N GLY A 70 -1.50 -8.03 -4.36
CA GLY A 70 -1.47 -6.67 -3.86
C GLY A 70 -2.23 -5.72 -4.78
N ARG A 71 -2.33 -4.46 -4.35
CA ARG A 71 -2.92 -3.40 -5.15
C ARG A 71 -2.07 -2.14 -4.99
N ALA A 72 -1.60 -1.60 -6.11
CA ALA A 72 -0.96 -0.29 -6.14
C ALA A 72 -2.04 0.80 -6.24
N ASP A 73 -1.85 1.94 -5.58
CA ASP A 73 -2.76 3.08 -5.72
C ASP A 73 -2.76 3.64 -7.15
N GLY A 74 -1.62 3.56 -7.85
CA GLY A 74 -1.63 3.57 -9.31
C GLY A 74 -0.31 3.27 -9.98
N ILE A 75 -0.37 3.21 -11.31
CA ILE A 75 0.76 2.93 -12.20
C ILE A 75 0.66 3.84 -13.42
N PHE A 76 1.76 4.46 -13.80
CA PHE A 76 1.87 5.26 -15.02
C PHE A 76 3.27 5.15 -15.62
N THR A 77 3.43 5.63 -16.86
CA THR A 77 4.74 5.77 -17.49
C THR A 77 5.10 7.26 -17.52
N ASP A 78 6.28 7.62 -17.01
CA ASP A 78 6.75 9.01 -17.04
C ASP A 78 7.26 9.44 -18.42
N GLU A 79 7.68 10.71 -18.55
CA GLU A 79 8.15 11.30 -19.80
C GLU A 79 9.40 10.61 -20.36
N ASP A 80 10.23 10.02 -19.49
CA ASP A 80 11.45 9.29 -19.84
C ASP A 80 11.17 7.82 -20.21
N GLY A 81 9.92 7.37 -20.13
CA GLY A 81 9.49 6.01 -20.44
C GLY A 81 9.60 5.03 -19.26
N THR A 82 9.87 5.51 -18.05
CA THR A 82 9.97 4.69 -16.84
C THR A 82 8.57 4.33 -16.33
N VAL A 83 8.33 3.06 -16.04
CA VAL A 83 7.10 2.62 -15.38
C VAL A 83 7.22 2.92 -13.89
N VAL A 84 6.33 3.78 -13.39
CA VAL A 84 6.26 4.22 -12.00
C VAL A 84 5.10 3.51 -11.30
N ILE A 85 5.37 2.99 -10.11
CA ILE A 85 4.35 2.52 -9.17
C ILE A 85 4.16 3.62 -8.12
N ASP A 86 2.94 4.12 -8.00
CA ASP A 86 2.55 5.19 -7.08
C ASP A 86 1.78 4.61 -5.88
N GLU A 87 2.12 5.11 -4.69
CA GLU A 87 1.51 4.74 -3.40
C GLU A 87 1.18 6.02 -2.63
N ILE A 88 -0.10 6.22 -2.33
CA ILE A 88 -0.61 7.44 -1.71
C ILE A 88 -0.75 7.21 -0.21
N LYS A 89 -0.26 8.17 0.59
CA LYS A 89 -0.44 8.18 2.04
C LYS A 89 -0.98 9.52 2.51
N THR A 90 -1.84 9.45 3.51
CA THR A 90 -2.38 10.64 4.17
C THR A 90 -1.96 10.61 5.64
N THR A 91 -1.56 11.76 6.15
CA THR A 91 -1.16 11.93 7.54
C THR A 91 -1.74 13.22 8.08
N ALA A 92 -2.07 13.21 9.38
CA ALA A 92 -2.40 14.41 10.14
C ALA A 92 -1.17 14.99 10.83
N ALA A 93 -0.03 14.31 10.77
CA ALA A 93 1.22 14.85 11.28
C ALA A 93 1.61 16.10 10.48
N PRO A 94 1.98 17.19 11.15
CA PRO A 94 2.49 18.37 10.46
C PRO A 94 3.83 18.01 9.78
N THR A 95 4.11 18.67 8.66
CA THR A 95 5.22 18.29 7.77
C THR A 95 6.59 18.38 8.45
N ASP A 96 6.77 19.31 9.37
CA ASP A 96 7.98 19.50 10.17
C ASP A 96 8.22 18.37 11.20
N ALA A 97 7.19 17.58 11.51
CA ALA A 97 7.29 16.41 12.37
C ALA A 97 7.53 15.10 11.60
N ILE A 98 7.57 15.13 10.26
CA ILE A 98 7.85 13.96 9.43
C ILE A 98 9.37 13.79 9.34
N THR A 99 9.90 12.81 10.06
CA THR A 99 11.32 12.43 10.03
C THR A 99 11.49 11.08 9.32
N GLU A 100 12.68 10.81 8.80
CA GLU A 100 13.03 9.55 8.12
C GLU A 100 12.71 8.31 8.98
N ASP A 101 12.95 8.38 10.29
CA ASP A 101 12.72 7.25 11.21
C ASP A 101 11.33 7.25 11.88
N MET A 102 10.38 8.09 11.43
CA MET A 102 9.11 8.29 12.13
C MET A 102 8.23 7.03 12.15
N ASN A 103 8.25 6.24 11.08
CA ASN A 103 7.47 5.03 10.97
C ASN A 103 8.25 3.97 10.20
N PRO A 104 8.69 2.86 10.84
CA PRO A 104 9.51 1.85 10.17
C PRO A 104 8.79 1.10 9.03
N CYS A 105 7.49 1.34 8.85
CA CYS A 105 6.71 0.81 7.74
C CYS A 105 6.58 1.79 6.55
N HIS A 106 7.16 2.99 6.65
CA HIS A 106 7.00 4.09 5.69
C HIS A 106 8.29 4.88 5.47
#